data_AF-A0A7X8TUB2-F1
#
_entry.id   AF-A0A7X8TUB2-F1
#
_cell.length_a   1.000
_cell.length_b   1.000
_cell.length_c   1.000
_cell.angle_alpha   90.00
_cell.angle_beta   90.00
_cell.angle_gamma   90.00
#
_symmetry.space_group_name_H-M   'P 1'
#
loop_
_entity.id
_entity.type
_entity.pdbx_description
1 polymer ?
#
loop_
_entity_poly.entity_id
_entity_poly.type
_entity_poly.pdbx_seq_one_letter_code
_entity_poly.pdbx_strand_id
1 'polypeptide(L)'
;MEHGALSPSHLKDACFLVGHAFGVRNLGRLLYEITLVESNAGQVKSQFGGVCSISHYQFGLMQHHHGFYEYRKEILKAFGMDLKLIKFAQLASNPTLSLIVSGAWILSNVDSVPKKRIARAKLFAKWWRSIDYGDYMKITKE
;
A
#
# COMPACT_ATOMS: atom_id res chain seq x y z
N MET A 1 -13.85 18.30 8.92
CA MET A 1 -13.52 17.33 7.85
C MET A 1 -13.02 16.08 8.53
N GLU A 2 -13.83 15.01 8.51
CA GLU A 2 -13.43 13.73 9.07
C GLU A 2 -12.36 13.12 8.17
N HIS A 3 -11.22 12.79 8.76
CA HIS A 3 -10.17 12.04 8.08
C HIS A 3 -10.77 10.70 7.64
N GLY A 4 -10.59 10.33 6.35
CA GLY A 4 -11.16 9.14 5.73
C GLY A 4 -10.63 7.83 6.30
N ALA A 5 -10.91 7.54 7.56
CA ALA A 5 -10.61 6.28 8.20
C ALA A 5 -11.64 5.25 7.76
N LEU A 6 -11.20 4.22 7.05
CA LEU A 6 -12.00 3.02 6.83
C LEU A 6 -12.00 2.20 8.12
N SER A 7 -13.13 1.60 8.47
CA SER A 7 -13.16 0.54 9.48
C SER A 7 -12.22 -0.60 9.06
N PRO A 8 -11.71 -1.43 10.00
CA PRO A 8 -10.77 -2.51 9.66
C PRO A 8 -11.27 -3.45 8.55
N SER A 9 -12.58 -3.77 8.53
CA SER A 9 -13.20 -4.57 7.47
C SER A 9 -13.16 -3.88 6.11
N HIS A 10 -13.57 -2.61 6.04
CA HIS A 10 -13.54 -1.84 4.79
C HIS A 10 -12.11 -1.59 4.30
N LEU A 11 -11.14 -1.46 5.20
CA LEU A 11 -9.73 -1.33 4.84
C LEU A 11 -9.20 -2.61 4.19
N LYS A 12 -9.57 -3.78 4.76
CA LYS A 12 -9.25 -5.08 4.18
C LYS A 12 -9.81 -5.21 2.77
N ASP A 13 -11.10 -4.93 2.58
CA ASP A 13 -11.74 -4.98 1.26
C ASP A 13 -11.09 -4.04 0.25
N ALA A 14 -10.74 -2.81 0.67
CA ALA A 14 -10.02 -1.87 -0.17
C ALA A 14 -8.64 -2.39 -0.60
N CYS A 15 -7.90 -3.05 0.30
CA CYS A 15 -6.62 -3.68 -0.04
C CYS A 15 -6.79 -4.77 -1.11
N PHE A 16 -7.79 -5.64 -0.97
CA PHE A 16 -8.07 -6.69 -1.95
C PHE A 16 -8.57 -6.14 -3.29
N LEU A 17 -9.40 -5.10 -3.27
CA LEU A 17 -9.86 -4.41 -4.47
C LEU A 17 -8.69 -3.82 -5.26
N VAL A 18 -7.76 -3.15 -4.57
CA VAL A 18 -6.53 -2.64 -5.20
C VAL A 18 -5.69 -3.78 -5.76
N GLY A 19 -5.45 -4.85 -4.98
CA GLY A 19 -4.73 -6.03 -5.49
C GLY A 19 -5.35 -6.63 -6.75
N HIS A 20 -6.69 -6.67 -6.83
CA HIS A 20 -7.41 -7.13 -8.00
C HIS A 20 -7.26 -6.18 -9.20
N ALA A 21 -7.29 -4.87 -8.99
CA ALA A 21 -7.09 -3.87 -10.05
C ALA A 21 -5.70 -3.98 -10.70
N PHE A 22 -4.67 -4.33 -9.93
CA PHE A 22 -3.34 -4.64 -10.45
C PHE A 22 -3.24 -6.04 -11.10
N GLY A 23 -4.27 -6.87 -11.02
CA GLY A 23 -4.22 -8.26 -11.49
C GLY A 23 -3.37 -9.20 -10.62
N VAL A 24 -2.90 -8.74 -9.44
CA VAL A 24 -1.99 -9.49 -8.57
C VAL A 24 -2.68 -9.90 -7.28
N ARG A 25 -3.18 -11.14 -7.23
CA ARG A 25 -3.98 -11.66 -6.11
C ARG A 25 -3.34 -11.52 -4.73
N ASN A 26 -2.03 -11.72 -4.62
CA ASN A 26 -1.34 -11.64 -3.32
C ASN A 26 -1.01 -10.20 -2.91
N LEU A 27 -1.12 -9.24 -3.82
CA LEU A 27 -0.84 -7.84 -3.53
C LEU A 27 -1.78 -7.31 -2.47
N GLY A 28 -3.07 -7.64 -2.56
CA GLY A 28 -4.06 -7.21 -1.56
C GLY A 28 -3.74 -7.70 -0.14
N ARG A 29 -3.19 -8.91 0.00
CA ARG A 29 -2.73 -9.43 1.30
C ARG A 29 -1.54 -8.64 1.82
N LEU A 30 -0.55 -8.37 0.97
CA LEU A 30 0.61 -7.59 1.36
C LEU A 30 0.24 -6.14 1.73
N LEU A 31 -0.64 -5.50 0.96
CA LEU A 31 -1.14 -4.16 1.24
C LEU A 31 -1.85 -4.11 2.59
N TYR A 32 -2.69 -5.12 2.87
CA TYR A 32 -3.35 -5.20 4.15
C TYR A 32 -2.35 -5.39 5.31
N GLU A 33 -1.37 -6.27 5.14
CA GLU A 33 -0.29 -6.43 6.12
C GLU A 33 0.51 -5.13 6.34
N ILE A 34 0.79 -4.36 5.28
CA ILE A 34 1.41 -3.02 5.38
C ILE A 34 0.51 -2.12 6.23
N THR A 35 -0.80 -2.06 5.96
CA THR A 35 -1.70 -1.19 6.74
C THR A 35 -1.79 -1.59 8.21
N LEU A 36 -1.73 -2.89 8.53
CA LEU A 36 -1.72 -3.34 9.92
C LEU A 36 -0.49 -2.82 10.69
N VAL A 37 0.67 -2.83 10.03
CA VAL A 37 1.94 -2.35 10.62
C VAL A 37 1.98 -0.82 10.68
N GLU A 38 1.52 -0.14 9.64
CA GLU A 38 1.71 1.31 9.49
C GLU A 38 0.60 2.16 10.12
N SER A 39 -0.62 1.62 10.26
CA SER A 39 -1.80 2.39 10.72
C SER A 39 -2.36 1.96 12.06
N ASN A 40 -1.77 0.98 12.76
CA ASN A 40 -2.34 0.41 14.01
C ASN A 40 -3.85 0.21 13.90
N ALA A 41 -4.27 -0.76 13.07
CA ALA A 41 -5.66 -1.16 12.79
C ALA A 41 -6.73 -0.52 13.70
N GLY A 42 -7.16 0.70 13.36
CA GLY A 42 -8.26 1.40 14.05
C GLY A 42 -7.91 2.55 15.01
N GLN A 43 -6.66 3.00 15.16
CA GLN A 43 -6.35 4.22 15.92
C GLN A 43 -5.71 5.34 15.07
N VAL A 44 -6.34 6.51 15.13
CA VAL A 44 -5.94 7.82 14.56
C VAL A 44 -4.47 8.12 14.94
N LYS A 45 -3.53 8.46 14.05
CA LYS A 45 -3.54 9.52 13.02
C LYS A 45 -2.44 9.29 11.96
N SER A 46 -2.81 9.30 10.67
CA SER A 46 -1.86 9.54 9.57
C SER A 46 -1.54 11.03 9.54
N GLN A 47 -0.29 11.43 9.82
CA GLN A 47 0.13 12.81 9.51
C GLN A 47 0.78 12.93 8.14
N PHE A 48 1.32 11.85 7.56
CA PHE A 48 1.89 11.87 6.21
C PHE A 48 1.76 10.51 5.52
N GLY A 49 1.22 10.47 4.30
CA GLY A 49 1.22 9.28 3.43
C GLY A 49 0.00 8.37 3.45
N GLY A 50 -1.02 8.67 4.25
CA GLY A 50 -2.25 7.86 4.35
C GLY A 50 -2.09 6.61 5.19
N VAL A 51 -2.87 5.57 4.87
CA VAL A 51 -2.92 4.29 5.63
C VAL A 51 -1.67 3.42 5.49
N CYS A 52 -0.80 3.74 4.52
CA CYS A 52 0.49 3.07 4.35
C CYS A 52 1.68 3.92 4.84
N SER A 53 1.43 5.09 5.44
CA SER A 53 2.46 5.96 6.04
C SER A 53 3.65 6.30 5.11
N ILE A 54 3.37 6.55 3.83
CA ILE A 54 4.34 6.96 2.81
C ILE A 54 4.90 8.36 3.14
N SER A 55 6.21 8.50 3.27
CA SER A 55 6.83 9.83 3.45
C SER A 55 6.91 10.60 2.12
N HIS A 56 7.03 11.93 2.19
CA HIS A 56 7.19 12.77 0.99
C HIS A 56 8.44 12.37 0.19
N TYR A 57 9.52 12.02 0.88
CA TYR A 57 10.75 11.53 0.27
C TYR A 57 10.52 10.21 -0.51
N GLN A 58 9.89 9.22 0.12
CA GLN A 58 9.52 7.96 -0.55
C GLN A 58 8.63 8.21 -1.77
N PHE A 59 7.65 9.10 -1.65
CA PHE A 59 6.77 9.46 -2.76
C PHE A 59 7.55 10.04 -3.94
N GLY A 60 8.53 10.92 -3.69
CA GLY A 60 9.42 11.43 -4.74
C GLY A 60 10.22 10.32 -5.44
N LEU A 61 10.79 9.39 -4.66
CA LEU A 61 11.51 8.22 -5.22
C LEU A 61 10.59 7.36 -6.09
N MET A 62 9.37 7.08 -5.62
CA MET A 62 8.36 6.33 -6.37
C MET A 62 8.07 6.99 -7.71
N GLN A 63 7.81 8.30 -7.72
CA GLN A 63 7.45 9.03 -8.94
C GLN A 63 8.56 9.05 -10.00
N HIS A 64 9.82 8.88 -9.60
CA HIS A 64 10.97 8.83 -10.52
C HIS A 64 11.39 7.42 -10.90
N HIS A 65 10.79 6.38 -10.31
CA HIS A 65 11.14 5.00 -10.60
C HIS A 65 10.53 4.54 -11.94
N HIS A 66 11.37 3.96 -12.81
CA HIS A 66 11.01 3.59 -14.18
C HIS A 66 9.78 2.66 -14.26
N GLY A 67 9.66 1.69 -13.36
CA GLY A 67 8.54 0.75 -13.31
C GLY A 67 7.28 1.26 -12.59
N PHE A 68 7.32 2.44 -11.96
CA PHE A 68 6.22 2.87 -11.07
C PHE A 68 4.89 3.07 -11.81
N TYR A 69 4.94 3.49 -13.07
CA TYR A 69 3.75 3.76 -13.89
C TYR A 69 3.35 2.59 -14.80
N GLU A 70 3.93 1.40 -14.63
CA GLU A 70 3.68 0.22 -15.47
C GLU A 70 2.18 -0.10 -15.56
N TYR A 71 1.48 -0.12 -14.42
CA TYR A 71 0.07 -0.48 -14.31
C TYR A 71 -0.90 0.72 -14.38
N ARG A 72 -0.43 1.87 -14.89
CA ARG A 72 -1.21 3.13 -14.89
C ARG A 72 -2.56 2.99 -15.60
N LYS A 73 -2.63 2.23 -16.70
CA LYS A 73 -3.86 2.07 -17.50
C LYS A 73 -4.89 1.23 -16.77
N GLU A 74 -4.44 0.18 -16.11
CA GLU A 74 -5.25 -0.76 -15.32
C GLU A 74 -5.87 -0.03 -14.12
N ILE A 75 -5.06 0.75 -13.40
CA ILE A 75 -5.52 1.59 -12.28
C ILE A 75 -6.55 2.62 -12.77
N LEU A 76 -6.27 3.31 -13.88
CA LEU A 76 -7.18 4.30 -14.45
C LEU A 76 -8.53 3.67 -14.83
N LYS A 77 -8.51 2.47 -15.42
CA LYS A 77 -9.73 1.75 -15.79
C LYS A 77 -10.52 1.28 -14.56
N ALA A 78 -9.84 0.78 -13.53
CA ALA A 78 -10.49 0.22 -12.35
C ALA A 78 -11.05 1.29 -11.40
N PHE A 79 -10.35 2.42 -11.28
CA PHE A 79 -10.66 3.44 -10.27
C PHE A 79 -10.99 4.82 -10.83
N GLY A 80 -10.85 5.05 -12.13
CA GLY A 80 -10.98 6.38 -12.73
C GLY A 80 -9.86 7.33 -12.29
N MET A 81 -8.76 6.81 -11.73
CA MET A 81 -7.67 7.60 -11.16
C MET A 81 -6.39 7.41 -11.95
N ASP A 82 -5.78 8.53 -12.35
CA ASP A 82 -4.50 8.53 -13.04
C ASP A 82 -3.35 8.63 -12.04
N LEU A 83 -2.50 7.60 -12.00
CA LEU A 83 -1.33 7.53 -11.11
C LEU A 83 -0.40 8.75 -11.26
N LYS A 84 -0.32 9.37 -12.44
CA LYS A 84 0.51 10.58 -12.67
C LYS A 84 -0.08 11.85 -12.03
N LEU A 85 -1.37 11.89 -11.75
CA LEU A 85 -2.07 13.06 -11.22
C LEU A 85 -2.18 13.04 -9.70
N ILE A 86 -1.81 11.93 -9.05
CA ILE A 86 -1.83 11.81 -7.60
C ILE A 86 -0.77 12.72 -7.00
N LYS A 87 -1.20 13.55 -6.04
CA LYS A 87 -0.32 14.43 -5.26
C LYS A 87 -0.14 13.86 -3.86
N PHE A 88 1.05 14.03 -3.30
CA PHE A 88 1.37 13.57 -1.94
C PHE A 88 0.33 13.98 -0.89
N ALA A 89 -0.14 15.23 -0.93
CA ALA A 89 -1.13 15.76 0.01
C ALA A 89 -2.47 15.00 -0.01
N GLN A 90 -2.81 14.32 -1.11
CA GLN A 90 -4.06 13.56 -1.25
C GLN A 90 -3.98 12.19 -0.56
N LEU A 91 -2.77 11.67 -0.28
CA LEU A 91 -2.61 10.34 0.30
C LEU A 91 -3.18 10.27 1.73
N ALA A 92 -3.04 11.36 2.50
CA ALA A 92 -3.50 11.43 3.89
C ALA A 92 -5.04 11.41 4.02
N SER A 93 -5.76 11.91 3.01
CA SER A 93 -7.23 11.99 3.02
C SER A 93 -7.92 10.89 2.20
N ASN A 94 -7.16 10.09 1.45
CA ASN A 94 -7.69 9.03 0.59
C ASN A 94 -6.89 7.73 0.77
N PRO A 95 -7.40 6.78 1.58
CA PRO A 95 -6.77 5.47 1.78
C PRO A 95 -6.54 4.70 0.49
N THR A 96 -7.47 4.75 -0.45
CA THR A 96 -7.34 4.03 -1.72
C THR A 96 -6.18 4.55 -2.54
N LEU A 97 -5.93 5.86 -2.56
CA LEU A 97 -4.75 6.43 -3.20
C LEU A 97 -3.45 5.97 -2.52
N SER A 98 -3.42 5.96 -1.19
CA SER A 98 -2.28 5.44 -0.43
C SER A 98 -1.98 3.98 -0.80
N LEU A 99 -3.01 3.13 -0.87
CA LEU A 99 -2.91 1.72 -1.26
C LEU A 99 -2.46 1.54 -2.72
N ILE A 100 -2.97 2.34 -3.65
CA ILE A 100 -2.60 2.29 -5.07
C ILE A 100 -1.12 2.66 -5.24
N VAL A 101 -0.65 3.73 -4.59
CA VAL A 101 0.74 4.17 -4.64
C VAL A 101 1.66 3.10 -4.02
N SER A 102 1.29 2.54 -2.87
CA SER A 102 2.02 1.41 -2.28
C SER A 102 2.08 0.20 -3.21
N GLY A 103 0.95 -0.14 -3.84
CA GLY A 103 0.87 -1.29 -4.74
C GLY A 103 1.75 -1.14 -5.98
N ALA A 104 1.70 0.03 -6.60
CA ALA A 104 2.56 0.37 -7.74
C ALA A 104 4.04 0.31 -7.37
N TRP A 105 4.41 0.84 -6.21
CA TRP A 105 5.80 0.77 -5.72
C TRP A 105 6.28 -0.66 -5.49
N ILE A 106 5.47 -1.51 -4.85
CA ILE A 106 5.87 -2.89 -4.63
C ILE A 106 6.10 -3.60 -5.96
N LEU A 107 5.14 -3.51 -6.88
CA LEU A 107 5.24 -4.20 -8.17
C LEU A 107 6.35 -3.65 -9.06
N SER A 108 6.72 -2.37 -8.91
CA SER A 108 7.87 -1.83 -9.65
C SER A 108 9.21 -2.37 -9.18
N ASN A 109 9.27 -3.03 -8.01
CA ASN A 109 10.51 -3.51 -7.40
C ASN A 109 10.58 -5.05 -7.28
N VAL A 110 9.52 -5.77 -7.66
CA VAL A 110 9.46 -7.24 -7.51
C VAL A 110 8.77 -7.88 -8.72
N ASP A 111 9.27 -9.04 -9.13
CA ASP A 111 8.64 -9.81 -10.22
C ASP A 111 7.29 -10.41 -9.79
N SER A 112 7.13 -10.72 -8.49
CA SER A 112 5.89 -11.27 -7.96
C SER A 112 5.73 -11.05 -6.46
N VAL A 113 4.46 -10.94 -6.02
CA VAL A 113 4.13 -10.89 -4.59
C VAL A 113 3.91 -12.32 -4.06
N PRO A 114 4.69 -12.76 -3.05
CA PRO A 114 4.69 -14.15 -2.61
C PRO A 114 3.43 -14.54 -1.83
N LYS A 115 3.03 -15.81 -1.99
CA LYS A 115 1.91 -16.43 -1.26
C LYS A 115 2.22 -16.69 0.21
N LYS A 116 3.47 -17.05 0.53
CA LYS A 116 3.89 -17.37 1.90
C LYS A 116 4.09 -16.08 2.71
N ARG A 117 3.48 -16.02 3.89
CA ARG A 117 3.54 -14.85 4.77
C ARG A 117 4.97 -14.47 5.17
N ILE A 118 5.80 -15.45 5.52
CA ILE A 118 7.22 -15.19 5.85
C ILE A 118 8.01 -14.56 4.68
N ALA A 119 7.66 -14.90 3.43
CA ALA A 119 8.29 -14.28 2.27
C ALA A 119 7.77 -12.85 2.03
N ARG A 120 6.50 -12.58 2.36
CA ARG A 120 5.98 -11.20 2.39
C ARG A 120 6.63 -10.36 3.48
N ALA A 121 6.91 -10.91 4.66
CA ALA A 121 7.66 -10.23 5.72
C ALA A 121 9.05 -9.80 5.23
N LYS A 122 9.76 -10.68 4.50
CA LYS A 122 11.06 -10.35 3.87
C LYS A 122 10.93 -9.23 2.84
N LEU A 123 9.88 -9.28 2.02
CA LEU A 123 9.58 -8.26 1.01
C LEU A 123 9.29 -6.91 1.68
N PHE A 124 8.45 -6.89 2.72
CA PHE A 124 8.17 -5.71 3.53
C PHE A 124 9.46 -5.09 4.11
N ALA A 125 10.30 -5.92 4.74
CA ALA A 125 11.56 -5.49 5.33
C ALA A 125 12.52 -4.88 4.29
N LYS A 126 12.51 -5.42 3.07
CA LYS A 126 13.38 -4.98 1.98
C LYS A 126 12.90 -3.69 1.31
N TRP A 127 11.59 -3.57 1.06
CA TRP A 127 11.05 -2.55 0.14
C TRP A 127 10.12 -1.53 0.79
N TRP A 128 9.72 -1.75 2.04
CA TRP A 128 8.81 -0.86 2.76
C TRP A 128 9.48 -0.21 3.98
N ARG A 129 9.70 -0.98 5.06
CA ARG A 129 10.35 -0.52 6.30
C ARG A 129 11.11 -1.65 6.97
N SER A 130 12.24 -1.30 7.60
CA SER A 130 12.98 -2.23 8.46
C SER A 130 12.16 -2.54 9.72
N ILE A 131 11.82 -3.82 9.91
CA ILE A 131 11.17 -4.38 11.09
C ILE A 131 11.65 -5.82 11.27
N ASP A 132 11.76 -6.27 12.52
CA ASP A 132 12.07 -7.68 12.79
C ASP A 132 10.94 -8.60 12.27
N TYR A 133 11.32 -9.78 11.76
CA TYR A 133 10.34 -10.73 11.24
C TYR A 133 9.39 -11.23 12.32
N GLY A 134 9.87 -11.43 13.55
CA GLY A 134 9.05 -11.83 14.68
C GLY A 134 7.96 -10.79 14.98
N ASP A 135 8.31 -9.51 14.96
CA ASP A 135 7.37 -8.43 15.25
C ASP A 135 6.37 -8.20 14.12
N TYR A 136 6.82 -8.24 12.87
CA TYR A 136 5.92 -8.27 11.71
C TYR A 136 4.91 -9.42 11.83
N MET A 137 5.39 -10.61 12.20
CA MET A 137 4.56 -11.80 12.33
C MET A 137 3.65 -11.78 13.57
N LYS A 138 3.93 -10.96 14.58
CA LYS A 138 3.00 -10.73 15.71
C LYS A 138 1.87 -9.80 15.30
N ILE A 139 2.17 -8.73 14.58
CA ILE A 139 1.21 -7.70 14.17
C ILE A 139 0.24 -8.24 13.11
N THR A 140 0.76 -8.96 12.11
CA THR A 140 -0.01 -9.35 10.92
C THR A 140 -0.75 -10.69 11.04
N LYS A 141 -1.17 -11.09 12.25
CA LYS A 141 -1.55 -12.48 12.65
C LYS A 141 -2.76 -13.13 11.94
N GLU A 142 -3.27 -12.57 10.85
CA GLU A 142 -4.39 -13.14 10.09
C GLU A 142 -4.07 -14.41 9.29
#